data_AF-A0A7C7MSW9-F1
#
_entry.id   AF-A0A7C7MSW9-F1
#
_cell.length_a   1.000
_cell.length_b   1.000
_cell.length_c   1.000
_cell.angle_alpha   90.00
_cell.angle_beta   90.00
_cell.angle_gamma   90.00
#
_symmetry.space_group_name_H-M   'P 1'
#
loop_
_entity.id
_entity.type
_entity.pdbx_description
1 polymer ?
#
loop_
_entity_poly.entity_id
_entity_poly.type
_entity_poly.pdbx_seq_one_letter_code
_entity_poly.pdbx_strand_id
1 'polypeptide(L)'
;LNASNISSGTVATARLGSGTASSSTYLRGDNTWATVSGGGGDTVSITASADDILSVSSGAISGVDAGSYDRIVFWDNGSSKLTYLAASTGMTISGTNLTVSTGVCMTFNTSYNTTTSAPSNREITFSSYGSVYALADGYNTVQFTSYSSSDYRLKKNISTFNSEAWTKVKSVNLRKFDFDESAIDAAHAIDKNVVKPSTLTDKIGFIANELSEAGIEGAVTGSKDEVDADGNDVYQKVDPIRLIPVLWGALNEAITKIETLETKVQTLENN
;
A
#
# COMPACT_ATOMS: atom_id res chain seq x y z
N LEU A 1 -9.54 2.17 -96.32
CA LEU A 1 -10.68 1.38 -95.80
C LEU A 1 -11.56 2.33 -95.00
N ASN A 2 -12.79 2.56 -95.45
CA ASN A 2 -13.74 3.38 -94.69
C ASN A 2 -14.19 2.62 -93.45
N ALA A 3 -14.30 3.30 -92.30
CA ALA A 3 -14.73 2.68 -91.04
C ALA A 3 -16.11 2.03 -91.16
N SER A 4 -16.96 2.54 -92.06
CA SER A 4 -18.28 2.00 -92.43
C SER A 4 -18.27 0.56 -92.94
N ASN A 5 -17.11 0.02 -93.31
CA ASN A 5 -16.98 -1.32 -93.88
C ASN A 5 -16.59 -2.39 -92.83
N ILE A 6 -16.47 -2.02 -91.55
CA ILE A 6 -16.16 -2.95 -90.47
C ILE A 6 -17.47 -3.33 -89.76
N SER A 7 -18.08 -4.45 -90.17
CA SER A 7 -19.34 -4.95 -89.58
C SER A 7 -19.13 -6.02 -88.50
N SER A 8 -17.96 -6.66 -88.45
CA SER A 8 -17.54 -7.64 -87.44
C SER A 8 -16.02 -7.93 -87.54
N GLY A 9 -15.44 -8.65 -86.57
CA GLY A 9 -14.03 -9.05 -86.56
C GLY A 9 -13.13 -8.17 -85.68
N THR A 10 -11.81 -8.32 -85.81
CA THR A 10 -10.80 -7.53 -85.06
C THR A 10 -10.10 -6.53 -85.98
N VAL A 11 -9.70 -5.40 -85.41
CA VAL A 11 -8.87 -4.41 -86.10
C VAL A 11 -7.41 -4.68 -85.76
N ALA A 12 -6.57 -4.84 -86.78
CA ALA A 12 -5.13 -5.03 -86.58
C ALA A 12 -4.52 -3.83 -85.82
N THR A 13 -3.62 -4.11 -84.87
CA THR A 13 -3.02 -3.08 -83.99
C THR A 13 -2.34 -1.94 -84.75
N ALA A 14 -1.73 -2.24 -85.90
CA ALA A 14 -1.14 -1.26 -86.80
C ALA A 14 -2.13 -0.22 -87.37
N ARG A 15 -3.44 -0.41 -87.16
CA ARG A 15 -4.52 0.47 -87.66
C ARG A 15 -5.15 1.32 -86.56
N LEU A 16 -4.65 1.24 -85.32
CA LEU A 16 -5.19 1.89 -84.13
C LEU A 16 -4.38 3.14 -83.72
N GLY A 17 -3.84 3.89 -84.69
CA GLY A 17 -3.00 5.07 -84.46
C GLY A 17 -1.52 4.77 -84.21
N SER A 18 -0.71 5.81 -83.97
CA SER A 18 0.73 5.67 -83.66
C SER A 18 0.93 5.31 -82.18
N GLY A 19 1.54 4.16 -81.90
CA GLY A 19 1.83 3.65 -80.56
C GLY A 19 1.96 2.13 -80.55
N THR A 20 2.14 1.55 -79.36
CA THR A 20 2.33 0.10 -79.20
C THR A 20 1.24 -0.49 -78.32
N ALA A 21 0.44 -1.40 -78.90
CA ALA A 21 -0.45 -2.24 -78.13
C ALA A 21 0.37 -3.24 -77.30
N SER A 22 0.14 -3.29 -76.00
CA SER A 22 0.79 -4.23 -75.08
C SER A 22 -0.20 -4.71 -74.02
N SER A 23 0.24 -5.59 -73.11
CA SER A 23 -0.55 -5.98 -71.93
C SER A 23 -0.73 -4.85 -70.90
N SER A 24 -0.03 -3.72 -71.05
CA SER A 24 -0.06 -2.61 -70.10
C SER A 24 -0.67 -1.33 -70.66
N THR A 25 -1.09 -1.32 -71.93
CA THR A 25 -1.62 -0.13 -72.62
C THR A 25 -3.00 -0.34 -73.23
N TYR A 26 -3.81 0.71 -73.28
CA TYR A 26 -5.09 0.77 -73.98
C TYR A 26 -5.19 2.06 -74.81
N LEU A 27 -5.95 2.04 -75.90
CA LEU A 27 -6.20 3.23 -76.72
C LEU A 27 -7.39 4.01 -76.13
N ARG A 28 -7.18 5.28 -75.76
CA ARG A 28 -8.23 6.16 -75.27
C ARG A 28 -9.05 6.78 -76.42
N GLY A 29 -10.22 7.32 -76.10
CA GLY A 29 -11.09 8.00 -77.08
C GLY A 29 -10.50 9.27 -77.72
N ASP A 30 -9.36 9.74 -77.22
CA ASP A 30 -8.58 10.85 -77.79
C ASP A 30 -7.48 10.39 -78.77
N ASN A 31 -7.51 9.12 -79.21
CA ASN A 31 -6.52 8.48 -80.08
C ASN A 31 -5.10 8.40 -79.49
N THR A 32 -4.96 8.49 -78.17
CA THR A 32 -3.67 8.34 -77.50
C THR A 32 -3.59 7.01 -76.75
N TRP A 33 -2.50 6.26 -76.95
CA TRP A 33 -2.21 5.08 -76.15
C TRP A 33 -1.82 5.49 -74.74
N ALA A 34 -2.54 4.99 -73.74
CA ALA A 34 -2.27 5.24 -72.32
C ALA A 34 -1.93 3.93 -71.62
N THR A 35 -1.06 3.98 -70.63
CA THR A 35 -0.90 2.88 -69.69
C THR A 35 -2.13 2.76 -68.80
N VAL A 36 -2.46 1.55 -68.34
CA VAL A 36 -3.42 1.40 -67.24
C VAL A 36 -2.81 2.11 -66.03
N SER A 37 -3.49 3.13 -65.51
CA SER A 37 -3.05 3.79 -64.28
C SER A 37 -3.02 2.73 -63.19
N GLY A 38 -1.85 2.46 -62.62
CA GLY A 38 -1.76 1.58 -61.45
C GLY A 38 -2.71 2.10 -60.37
N GLY A 39 -3.35 1.19 -59.62
CA GLY A 39 -4.13 1.57 -58.43
C GLY A 39 -3.20 2.35 -57.50
N GLY A 40 -3.32 3.68 -57.54
CA GLY A 40 -2.36 4.59 -56.95
C GLY A 40 -2.72 4.90 -55.52
N GLY A 41 -1.96 4.33 -54.59
CA GLY A 41 -1.97 4.67 -53.18
C GLY A 41 -3.07 4.01 -52.37
N ASP A 42 -2.90 4.06 -51.06
CA ASP A 42 -3.91 3.62 -50.11
C ASP A 42 -5.12 4.57 -50.16
N THR A 43 -6.32 4.03 -50.35
CA THR A 43 -7.59 4.79 -50.31
C THR A 43 -7.93 5.29 -48.90
N VAL A 44 -7.19 4.82 -47.89
CA VAL A 44 -7.31 5.16 -46.48
C VAL A 44 -6.03 5.85 -46.06
N SER A 45 -6.13 7.05 -45.51
CA SER A 45 -4.99 7.79 -44.97
C SER A 45 -5.04 7.82 -43.44
N ILE A 46 -3.93 7.53 -42.79
CA ILE A 46 -3.75 7.79 -41.36
C ILE A 46 -3.15 9.18 -41.22
N THR A 47 -3.81 10.02 -40.42
CA THR A 47 -3.27 11.36 -40.11
C THR A 47 -2.03 11.20 -39.23
N ALA A 48 -1.08 12.14 -39.33
CA ALA A 48 0.13 12.17 -38.50
C ALA A 48 -0.15 12.18 -36.97
N SER A 49 -1.39 12.39 -36.57
CA SER A 49 -1.86 12.25 -35.20
C SER A 49 -2.13 10.81 -34.77
N ALA A 50 -1.92 9.80 -35.61
CA ALA A 50 -2.16 8.39 -35.27
C ALA A 50 -1.13 7.43 -35.89
N ASP A 51 -0.16 7.95 -36.64
CA ASP A 51 0.86 7.18 -37.35
C ASP A 51 1.95 6.57 -36.44
N ASP A 52 1.93 6.87 -35.14
CA ASP A 52 2.77 6.14 -34.15
C ASP A 52 2.22 4.74 -33.86
N ILE A 53 0.91 4.54 -34.05
CA ILE A 53 0.20 3.31 -33.69
C ILE A 53 -0.35 2.59 -34.91
N LEU A 54 -0.80 3.33 -35.93
CA LEU A 54 -1.50 2.79 -37.09
C LEU A 54 -0.73 3.05 -38.38
N SER A 55 -0.70 2.07 -39.26
CA SER A 55 -0.13 2.12 -40.61
C SER A 55 -1.19 1.73 -41.64
N VAL A 56 -0.97 2.10 -42.91
CA VAL A 56 -1.80 1.62 -44.03
C VAL A 56 -0.89 1.03 -45.09
N SER A 57 -1.35 -0.06 -45.68
CA SER A 57 -0.73 -0.69 -46.84
C SER A 57 -1.77 -1.42 -47.66
N SER A 58 -1.76 -1.20 -48.97
CA SER A 58 -2.69 -1.81 -49.94
C SER A 58 -4.17 -1.61 -49.55
N GLY A 59 -4.50 -0.46 -48.96
CA GLY A 59 -5.85 -0.11 -48.51
C GLY A 59 -6.30 -0.77 -47.20
N ALA A 60 -5.43 -1.49 -46.49
CA ALA A 60 -5.72 -2.07 -45.19
C ALA A 60 -5.03 -1.29 -44.05
N ILE A 61 -5.75 -1.07 -42.94
CA ILE A 61 -5.17 -0.51 -41.70
C ILE A 61 -4.52 -1.64 -40.91
N SER A 62 -3.27 -1.43 -40.50
CA SER A 62 -2.52 -2.32 -39.60
C SER A 62 -1.92 -1.55 -38.42
N GLY A 63 -1.47 -2.26 -37.39
CA GLY A 63 -0.64 -1.66 -36.35
C GLY A 63 0.75 -1.31 -36.91
N VAL A 64 1.38 -0.26 -36.39
CA VAL A 64 2.81 -0.02 -36.58
C VAL A 64 3.58 -1.07 -35.80
N ASP A 65 4.59 -1.67 -36.43
CA ASP A 65 5.52 -2.56 -35.73
C ASP A 65 6.32 -1.75 -34.70
N ALA A 66 6.16 -2.09 -33.42
CA ALA A 66 6.84 -1.42 -32.31
C ALA A 66 8.31 -1.86 -32.15
N GLY A 67 8.82 -2.70 -33.06
CA GLY A 67 10.18 -3.20 -33.05
C GLY A 67 10.37 -4.30 -32.00
N SER A 68 11.41 -4.20 -31.17
CA SER A 68 11.76 -5.24 -30.19
C SER A 68 10.94 -5.18 -28.87
N TYR A 69 9.98 -4.26 -28.74
CA TYR A 69 9.27 -4.01 -27.49
C TYR A 69 7.76 -3.90 -27.71
N ASP A 70 6.97 -4.50 -26.83
CA ASP A 70 5.54 -4.24 -26.75
C ASP A 70 5.29 -2.85 -26.14
N ARG A 71 4.15 -2.26 -26.48
CA ARG A 71 3.75 -0.91 -26.07
C ARG A 71 2.31 -0.91 -25.58
N ILE A 72 1.98 0.05 -24.72
CA ILE A 72 0.60 0.27 -24.23
C ILE A 72 0.09 1.58 -24.81
N VAL A 73 -1.12 1.56 -25.36
CA VAL A 73 -1.80 2.75 -25.84
C VAL A 73 -2.78 3.20 -24.75
N PHE A 74 -2.65 4.45 -24.31
CA PHE A 74 -3.69 5.09 -23.49
C PHE A 74 -4.50 6.01 -24.39
N TRP A 75 -5.80 6.04 -24.15
CA TRP A 75 -6.64 7.12 -24.64
C TRP A 75 -6.32 8.36 -23.82
N ASP A 76 -5.45 9.21 -24.35
CA ASP A 76 -5.19 10.51 -23.75
C ASP A 76 -6.33 11.47 -24.10
N ASN A 77 -6.93 12.10 -23.08
CA ASN A 77 -7.97 13.11 -23.30
C ASN A 77 -7.41 14.50 -23.64
N GLY A 78 -6.08 14.68 -23.55
CA GLY A 78 -5.40 15.97 -23.68
C GLY A 78 -4.37 16.05 -24.81
N SER A 79 -3.97 14.94 -25.44
CA SER A 79 -2.97 14.96 -26.51
C SER A 79 -3.61 15.09 -27.90
N SER A 80 -2.96 15.90 -28.75
CA SER A 80 -3.28 16.04 -30.18
C SER A 80 -2.91 14.80 -31.02
N LYS A 81 -2.41 13.73 -30.39
CA LYS A 81 -1.91 12.52 -31.04
C LYS A 81 -2.28 11.26 -30.26
N LEU A 82 -2.87 10.28 -30.95
CA LEU A 82 -2.95 8.88 -30.53
C LEU A 82 -1.53 8.29 -30.60
N THR A 83 -0.93 8.04 -29.44
CA THR A 83 0.44 7.54 -29.32
C THR A 83 0.54 6.51 -28.20
N TYR A 84 1.65 5.76 -28.18
CA TYR A 84 1.92 4.79 -27.13
C TYR A 84 2.54 5.49 -25.92
N LEU A 85 2.41 4.90 -24.73
CA LEU A 85 3.16 5.34 -23.57
C LEU A 85 4.65 5.08 -23.78
N ALA A 86 5.44 6.16 -23.77
CA ALA A 86 6.88 6.07 -23.60
C ALA A 86 7.19 5.73 -22.13
N ALA A 87 7.36 4.45 -21.84
CA ALA A 87 7.65 3.99 -20.49
C ALA A 87 9.02 4.54 -20.02
N SER A 88 9.03 5.21 -18.86
CA SER A 88 10.23 5.80 -18.25
C SER A 88 10.92 4.82 -17.29
N THR A 89 11.92 5.25 -16.52
CA THR A 89 12.75 4.39 -15.66
C THR A 89 11.95 3.54 -14.65
N GLY A 90 10.75 3.97 -14.25
CA GLY A 90 9.92 3.24 -13.30
C GLY A 90 8.95 2.24 -13.89
N MET A 91 8.78 2.18 -15.19
CA MET A 91 7.89 1.24 -15.86
C MET A 91 8.60 0.65 -17.09
N THR A 92 8.72 -0.67 -17.14
CA THR A 92 9.27 -1.41 -18.27
C THR A 92 8.17 -2.25 -18.88
N ILE A 93 7.93 -2.10 -20.18
CA ILE A 93 7.11 -3.03 -20.96
C ILE A 93 8.09 -3.93 -21.72
N SER A 94 8.03 -5.24 -21.50
CA SER A 94 8.91 -6.21 -22.15
C SER A 94 8.16 -7.49 -22.47
N GLY A 95 7.98 -7.75 -23.77
CA GLY A 95 7.00 -8.72 -24.23
C GLY A 95 5.63 -8.44 -23.59
N THR A 96 4.92 -9.49 -23.20
CA THR A 96 3.59 -9.37 -22.58
C THR A 96 3.59 -8.87 -21.13
N ASN A 97 4.76 -8.56 -20.56
CA ASN A 97 4.87 -8.12 -19.17
C ASN A 97 4.97 -6.60 -19.07
N LEU A 98 4.10 -6.02 -18.24
CA LEU A 98 4.25 -4.67 -17.70
C LEU A 98 4.86 -4.77 -16.30
N THR A 99 6.11 -4.34 -16.17
CA THR A 99 6.87 -4.37 -14.90
C THR A 99 7.08 -2.95 -14.39
N VAL A 100 6.72 -2.67 -13.15
CA VAL A 100 7.04 -1.39 -12.50
C VAL A 100 8.32 -1.58 -11.68
N SER A 101 9.47 -1.16 -12.24
CA SER A 101 10.80 -1.55 -11.78
C SER A 101 11.43 -0.60 -10.76
N THR A 102 10.95 0.64 -10.64
CA THR A 102 11.35 1.56 -9.57
C THR A 102 10.15 1.90 -8.71
N GLY A 103 10.08 1.32 -7.52
CA GLY A 103 9.36 1.88 -6.38
C GLY A 103 7.86 2.14 -6.57
N VAL A 104 7.08 1.16 -7.03
CA VAL A 104 5.67 1.09 -6.63
C VAL A 104 5.44 -0.29 -6.05
N CYS A 105 5.57 -0.41 -4.72
CA CYS A 105 4.92 -1.49 -4.03
C CYS A 105 3.42 -1.16 -3.91
N MET A 106 2.60 -2.22 -4.08
CA MET A 106 1.24 -2.40 -3.55
C MET A 106 0.06 -2.10 -4.46
N THR A 107 -0.61 -3.19 -4.83
CA THR A 107 -2.03 -3.23 -5.22
C THR A 107 -2.89 -3.24 -3.96
N PHE A 108 -3.77 -2.25 -3.79
CA PHE A 108 -4.83 -2.25 -2.79
C PHE A 108 -6.14 -2.67 -3.44
N ASN A 109 -6.57 -3.92 -3.21
CA ASN A 109 -7.87 -4.39 -3.69
C ASN A 109 -8.92 -4.14 -2.59
N THR A 110 -9.63 -3.02 -2.66
CA THR A 110 -10.78 -2.78 -1.79
C THR A 110 -12.02 -3.42 -2.43
N SER A 111 -12.40 -4.61 -1.95
CA SER A 111 -13.62 -5.29 -2.44
C SER A 111 -14.92 -4.56 -2.07
N TYR A 112 -14.87 -3.44 -1.33
CA TYR A 112 -16.04 -2.60 -1.02
C TYR A 112 -15.69 -1.12 -1.08
N ASN A 113 -16.61 -0.37 -1.69
CA ASN A 113 -16.61 1.08 -1.91
C ASN A 113 -16.53 1.87 -0.58
N THR A 114 -15.32 2.06 -0.04
CA THR A 114 -14.82 3.25 0.69
C THR A 114 -13.56 2.86 1.48
N THR A 115 -12.36 3.14 0.97
CA THR A 115 -11.17 3.59 1.75
C THR A 115 -10.00 3.82 0.80
N THR A 116 -9.59 5.08 0.67
CA THR A 116 -8.40 5.49 -0.06
C THR A 116 -7.16 4.93 0.62
N SER A 117 -6.46 4.02 -0.03
CA SER A 117 -5.13 3.57 0.40
C SER A 117 -4.11 4.47 -0.28
N ALA A 118 -3.55 5.43 0.45
CA ALA A 118 -2.51 6.33 -0.07
C ALA A 118 -1.14 5.82 0.37
N PRO A 119 -0.34 5.19 -0.50
CA PRO A 119 1.05 4.90 -0.16
C PRO A 119 1.81 6.23 -0.02
N SER A 120 2.39 6.47 1.15
CA SER A 120 3.36 7.55 1.36
C SER A 120 4.76 6.96 1.43
N ASN A 121 5.78 7.76 1.14
CA ASN A 121 7.19 7.37 1.26
C ASN A 121 7.65 7.07 2.70
N ARG A 122 6.76 7.17 3.70
CA ARG A 122 7.06 6.96 5.13
C ARG A 122 6.08 6.04 5.86
N GLU A 123 4.94 5.69 5.27
CA GLU A 123 3.89 4.93 5.98
C GLU A 123 3.01 4.11 5.03
N ILE A 124 2.66 2.90 5.49
CA ILE A 124 1.61 2.04 4.94
C ILE A 124 0.45 2.05 5.96
N THR A 125 -0.59 2.85 5.70
CA THR A 125 -1.76 2.94 6.58
C THR A 125 -2.82 1.91 6.17
N PHE A 126 -3.15 0.98 7.08
CA PHE A 126 -4.28 0.05 6.91
C PHE A 126 -5.51 0.59 7.64
N SER A 127 -6.41 1.29 6.95
CA SER A 127 -7.70 1.72 7.50
C SER A 127 -8.76 0.62 7.34
N SER A 128 -9.15 -0.03 8.43
CA SER A 128 -10.18 -1.07 8.45
C SER A 128 -11.22 -0.77 9.53
N TYR A 129 -12.50 -0.99 9.23
CA TYR A 129 -13.58 -1.02 10.24
C TYR A 129 -13.54 -2.29 11.11
N GLY A 130 -12.59 -3.21 10.86
CA GLY A 130 -12.38 -4.46 11.60
C GLY A 130 -10.89 -4.79 11.80
N SER A 131 -10.58 -6.06 12.06
CA SER A 131 -9.19 -6.48 12.31
C SER A 131 -8.30 -6.41 11.08
N VAL A 132 -7.06 -5.97 11.26
CA VAL A 132 -5.99 -6.09 10.26
C VAL A 132 -5.24 -7.40 10.52
N TYR A 133 -5.23 -8.30 9.54
CA TYR A 133 -4.45 -9.54 9.62
C TYR A 133 -3.13 -9.35 8.89
N ALA A 134 -2.01 -9.42 9.62
CA ALA A 134 -0.68 -9.52 9.03
C ALA A 134 -0.30 -10.99 8.93
N LEU A 135 -0.30 -11.54 7.71
CA LEU A 135 0.12 -12.91 7.43
C LEU A 135 1.52 -12.86 6.83
N ALA A 136 2.46 -13.63 7.39
CA ALA A 136 3.76 -13.83 6.80
C ALA A 136 3.84 -15.26 6.26
N ASP A 137 4.10 -15.43 4.97
CA ASP A 137 4.42 -16.72 4.36
C ASP A 137 5.93 -16.86 4.12
N GLY A 138 6.40 -18.11 3.98
CA GLY A 138 7.71 -18.41 3.40
C GLY A 138 8.91 -17.67 3.99
N TYR A 139 9.19 -17.85 5.29
CA TYR A 139 10.38 -17.35 6.03
C TYR A 139 10.39 -15.89 6.49
N ASN A 140 9.35 -15.10 6.24
CA ASN A 140 9.25 -13.76 6.82
C ASN A 140 8.54 -13.81 8.18
N THR A 141 8.95 -12.98 9.15
CA THR A 141 8.25 -12.85 10.43
C THR A 141 7.76 -11.42 10.62
N VAL A 142 6.47 -11.27 10.97
CA VAL A 142 5.96 -10.03 11.56
C VAL A 142 6.21 -10.15 13.06
N GLN A 143 7.32 -9.58 13.53
CA GLN A 143 7.72 -9.68 14.93
C GLN A 143 7.35 -8.41 15.70
N PHE A 144 6.33 -8.52 16.56
CA PHE A 144 6.07 -7.56 17.62
C PHE A 144 6.80 -8.04 18.89
N THR A 145 8.01 -7.53 19.14
CA THR A 145 8.84 -7.94 20.28
C THR A 145 8.48 -7.17 21.55
N SER A 146 8.14 -7.89 22.61
CA SER A 146 7.84 -7.34 23.95
C SER A 146 8.93 -7.62 25.00
N TYR A 147 10.08 -8.16 24.59
CA TYR A 147 11.20 -8.49 25.48
C TYR A 147 12.27 -7.40 25.44
N SER A 148 12.82 -7.04 26.61
CA SER A 148 14.01 -6.18 26.71
C SER A 148 15.29 -7.01 26.78
N SER A 149 16.37 -6.54 26.16
CA SER A 149 17.71 -7.10 26.37
C SER A 149 18.10 -6.97 27.85
N SER A 150 18.26 -8.08 28.55
CA SER A 150 18.53 -8.11 29.99
C SER A 150 19.89 -8.71 30.37
N ASP A 151 20.78 -8.90 29.40
CA ASP A 151 22.15 -9.40 29.63
C ASP A 151 22.92 -8.46 30.58
N TYR A 152 23.66 -9.02 31.55
CA TYR A 152 24.39 -8.24 32.55
C TYR A 152 25.44 -7.32 31.93
N ARG A 153 25.99 -7.67 30.77
CA ARG A 153 26.98 -6.84 30.02
C ARG A 153 26.36 -5.56 29.48
N LEU A 154 25.03 -5.47 29.44
CA LEU A 154 24.29 -4.30 29.00
C LEU A 154 23.78 -3.44 30.17
N LYS A 155 24.10 -3.80 31.43
CA LYS A 155 23.64 -3.11 32.64
C LYS A 155 24.82 -2.59 33.47
N LYS A 156 24.63 -1.46 34.13
CA LYS A 156 25.57 -0.84 35.07
C LYS A 156 24.84 -0.42 36.34
N ASN A 157 25.57 -0.19 37.44
CA ASN A 157 25.01 0.25 38.73
C ASN A 157 23.90 -0.68 39.26
N ILE A 158 24.15 -1.98 39.29
CA ILE A 158 23.18 -2.99 39.76
C ILE A 158 23.14 -2.98 41.30
N SER A 159 21.97 -2.70 41.87
CA SER A 159 21.70 -2.76 43.32
C SER A 159 20.42 -3.56 43.59
N THR A 160 20.29 -4.07 44.82
CA THR A 160 19.08 -4.78 45.27
C THR A 160 17.93 -3.80 45.47
N PHE A 161 16.73 -4.15 45.01
CA PHE A 161 15.54 -3.27 45.04
C PHE A 161 14.47 -3.70 46.07
N ASN A 162 14.62 -4.85 46.74
CA ASN A 162 13.54 -5.49 47.50
C ASN A 162 12.89 -4.57 48.56
N SER A 163 13.68 -3.84 49.36
CA SER A 163 13.19 -3.02 50.48
C SER A 163 12.29 -1.84 50.07
N GLU A 164 12.50 -1.30 48.86
CA GLU A 164 11.65 -0.21 48.34
C GLU A 164 10.35 -0.77 47.76
N ALA A 165 10.41 -1.96 47.16
CA ALA A 165 9.31 -2.59 46.46
C ALA A 165 8.09 -2.82 47.37
N TRP A 166 8.29 -3.33 48.59
CA TRP A 166 7.22 -3.55 49.56
C TRP A 166 6.50 -2.26 49.93
N THR A 167 7.25 -1.17 50.13
CA THR A 167 6.66 0.13 50.49
C THR A 167 5.84 0.68 49.33
N LYS A 168 6.34 0.57 48.09
CA LYS A 168 5.61 1.00 46.89
C LYS A 168 4.34 0.20 46.64
N VAL A 169 4.37 -1.13 46.78
CA VAL A 169 3.16 -1.96 46.59
C VAL A 169 2.07 -1.58 47.59
N LYS A 170 2.43 -1.33 48.85
CA LYS A 170 1.46 -0.92 49.88
C LYS A 170 0.86 0.48 49.68
N SER A 171 1.55 1.37 48.98
CA SER A 171 1.03 2.72 48.71
C SER A 171 0.07 2.75 47.52
N VAL A 172 0.03 1.70 46.70
CA VAL A 172 -0.85 1.61 45.53
C VAL A 172 -2.22 1.09 45.94
N ASN A 173 -3.28 1.79 45.52
CA ASN A 173 -4.65 1.35 45.71
C ASN A 173 -5.15 0.57 44.49
N LEU A 174 -5.67 -0.64 44.73
CA LEU A 174 -6.44 -1.37 43.72
C LEU A 174 -7.90 -0.88 43.78
N ARG A 175 -8.45 -0.50 42.63
CA ARG A 175 -9.82 0.02 42.53
C ARG A 175 -10.69 -0.92 41.71
N LYS A 176 -11.97 -0.95 42.06
CA LYS A 176 -13.03 -1.47 41.21
C LYS A 176 -13.76 -0.28 40.59
N PHE A 177 -13.95 -0.27 39.28
CA PHE A 177 -14.52 0.86 38.57
C PHE A 177 -15.28 0.42 37.30
N ASP A 178 -16.15 1.31 36.84
CA ASP A 178 -16.82 1.21 35.54
C ASP A 178 -16.31 2.35 34.65
N PHE A 179 -16.16 2.08 33.35
CA PHE A 179 -15.86 3.10 32.36
C PHE A 179 -17.14 3.87 32.00
N ASP A 180 -17.02 5.20 31.91
CA ASP A 180 -18.05 6.03 31.28
C ASP A 180 -17.98 5.81 29.76
N GLU A 181 -19.05 5.23 29.20
CA GLU A 181 -19.13 4.92 27.78
C GLU A 181 -19.03 6.16 26.89
N SER A 182 -19.69 7.26 27.28
CA SER A 182 -19.68 8.48 26.47
C SER A 182 -18.30 9.13 26.49
N ALA A 183 -17.64 9.13 27.65
CA ALA A 183 -16.30 9.69 27.79
C ALA A 183 -15.26 8.86 27.02
N ILE A 184 -15.28 7.52 27.12
CA ILE A 184 -14.31 6.67 26.42
C ILE A 184 -14.50 6.71 24.91
N ASP A 185 -15.75 6.83 24.42
CA ASP A 185 -16.04 6.96 22.99
C ASP A 185 -15.54 8.30 22.44
N ALA A 186 -15.75 9.40 23.16
CA ALA A 186 -15.22 10.71 22.80
C ALA A 186 -13.68 10.70 22.77
N ALA A 187 -13.05 10.12 23.79
CA ALA A 187 -11.59 9.98 23.87
C ALA A 187 -11.03 9.13 22.71
N HIS A 188 -11.64 7.98 22.41
CA HIS A 188 -11.22 7.10 21.33
C HIS A 188 -11.45 7.69 19.92
N ALA A 189 -12.40 8.62 19.79
CA ALA A 189 -12.61 9.34 18.54
C ALA A 189 -11.41 10.27 18.23
N ILE A 190 -10.79 10.84 19.27
CA ILE A 190 -9.67 11.78 19.17
C ILE A 190 -8.31 11.04 19.16
N ASP A 191 -8.04 10.17 20.14
CA ASP A 191 -6.81 9.36 20.23
C ASP A 191 -7.11 7.86 20.07
N LYS A 192 -6.71 7.29 18.93
CA LYS A 192 -6.85 5.83 18.65
C LYS A 192 -6.01 4.94 19.56
N ASN A 193 -5.05 5.51 20.29
CA ASN A 193 -4.28 4.79 21.28
C ASN A 193 -4.99 4.68 22.64
N VAL A 194 -6.15 5.33 22.83
CA VAL A 194 -7.07 5.06 23.94
C VAL A 194 -7.90 3.84 23.56
N VAL A 195 -7.62 2.67 24.15
CA VAL A 195 -8.31 1.42 23.76
C VAL A 195 -9.59 1.25 24.56
N LYS A 196 -10.75 1.24 23.89
CA LYS A 196 -12.04 0.90 24.52
C LYS A 196 -12.06 -0.61 24.85
N PRO A 197 -12.27 -1.00 26.12
CA PRO A 197 -12.36 -2.41 26.47
C PRO A 197 -13.69 -3.02 26.00
N SER A 198 -13.72 -4.34 25.80
CA SER A 198 -14.90 -5.07 25.33
C SER A 198 -16.07 -5.08 26.32
N THR A 199 -15.80 -4.87 27.60
CA THR A 199 -16.81 -4.63 28.63
C THR A 199 -16.42 -3.40 29.43
N LEU A 200 -17.40 -2.59 29.83
CA LEU A 200 -17.17 -1.31 30.51
C LEU A 200 -17.34 -1.39 32.03
N THR A 201 -18.09 -2.37 32.54
CA THR A 201 -18.39 -2.49 33.97
C THR A 201 -17.53 -3.52 34.68
N ASP A 202 -17.51 -3.44 36.02
CA ASP A 202 -16.88 -4.36 36.96
C ASP A 202 -15.37 -4.57 36.72
N LYS A 203 -14.67 -3.52 36.30
CA LYS A 203 -13.23 -3.58 36.07
C LYS A 203 -12.46 -3.45 37.37
N ILE A 204 -11.35 -4.19 37.45
CA ILE A 204 -10.41 -4.12 38.55
C ILE A 204 -9.08 -3.66 37.97
N GLY A 205 -8.49 -2.63 38.56
CA GLY A 205 -7.24 -2.07 38.08
C GLY A 205 -6.78 -0.87 38.89
N PHE A 206 -5.95 -0.05 38.26
CA PHE A 206 -5.33 1.12 38.88
C PHE A 206 -5.86 2.39 38.24
N ILE A 207 -5.99 3.44 39.06
CA ILE A 207 -6.18 4.80 38.56
C ILE A 207 -4.80 5.39 38.31
N ALA A 208 -4.53 5.84 37.08
CA ALA A 208 -3.19 6.22 36.63
C ALA A 208 -2.54 7.29 37.52
N ASN A 209 -3.26 8.35 37.89
CA ASN A 209 -2.73 9.37 38.79
C ASN A 209 -2.37 8.81 40.18
N GLU A 210 -3.24 7.98 40.78
CA GLU A 210 -2.96 7.35 42.08
C GLU A 210 -1.72 6.43 42.01
N LEU A 211 -1.53 5.73 40.89
CA LEU A 211 -0.37 4.88 40.67
C LEU A 211 0.92 5.69 40.46
N SER A 212 0.83 6.85 39.81
CA SER A 212 1.96 7.77 39.61
C SER A 212 2.49 8.30 40.95
N GLU A 213 1.59 8.64 41.87
CA GLU A 213 1.92 9.09 43.24
C GLU A 213 2.69 8.03 44.05
N ALA A 214 2.53 6.74 43.74
CA ALA A 214 3.33 5.67 44.34
C ALA A 214 4.79 5.62 43.86
N GLY A 215 5.16 6.42 42.85
CA GLY A 215 6.54 6.58 42.38
C GLY A 215 7.13 5.32 41.74
N ILE A 216 6.30 4.49 41.10
CA ILE A 216 6.79 3.35 40.31
C ILE A 216 7.15 3.85 38.90
N GLU A 217 8.45 3.95 38.64
CA GLU A 217 8.96 4.50 37.39
C GLU A 217 8.50 3.68 36.17
N GLY A 218 7.94 4.37 35.18
CA GLY A 218 7.46 3.77 33.94
C GLY A 218 6.14 3.00 34.06
N ALA A 219 5.53 2.89 35.25
CA ALA A 219 4.21 2.26 35.39
C ALA A 219 3.06 3.11 34.84
N VAL A 220 3.27 4.43 34.72
CA VAL A 220 2.29 5.37 34.18
C VAL A 220 2.96 6.19 33.08
N THR A 221 2.28 6.33 31.95
CA THR A 221 2.67 7.21 30.84
C THR A 221 1.67 8.36 30.74
N GLY A 222 2.15 9.58 30.50
CA GLY A 222 1.35 10.80 30.46
C GLY A 222 1.22 11.49 31.82
N SER A 223 1.00 12.79 31.79
CA SER A 223 0.82 13.62 32.99
C SER A 223 -0.65 13.76 33.35
N LYS A 224 -0.93 14.07 34.61
CA LYS A 224 -2.31 14.31 35.05
C LYS A 224 -2.84 15.59 34.41
N ASP A 225 -4.06 15.54 33.88
CA ASP A 225 -4.77 16.68 33.29
C ASP A 225 -3.96 17.37 32.17
N GLU A 226 -3.15 16.59 31.44
CA GLU A 226 -2.37 17.06 30.31
C GLU A 226 -3.27 17.33 29.10
N VAL A 227 -2.98 18.41 28.37
CA VAL A 227 -3.67 18.78 27.13
C VAL A 227 -2.65 19.00 26.02
N ASP A 228 -3.01 18.65 24.80
CA ASP A 228 -2.16 18.83 23.62
C ASP A 228 -2.23 20.28 23.06
N ALA A 229 -1.50 20.52 21.97
CA ALA A 229 -1.45 21.83 21.32
C ALA A 229 -2.79 22.27 20.68
N ASP A 230 -3.67 21.32 20.41
CA ASP A 230 -4.99 21.54 19.81
C ASP A 230 -6.08 21.69 20.89
N GLY A 231 -5.71 21.57 22.17
CA GLY A 231 -6.60 21.68 23.32
C GLY A 231 -7.36 20.41 23.65
N ASN A 232 -6.95 19.26 23.11
CA ASN A 232 -7.54 17.96 23.47
C ASN A 232 -6.82 17.36 24.69
N ASP A 233 -7.56 16.60 25.49
CA ASP A 233 -7.01 15.90 26.65
C ASP A 233 -6.05 14.78 26.23
N VAL A 234 -4.90 14.70 26.89
CA VAL A 234 -3.91 13.62 26.77
C VAL A 234 -4.10 12.65 27.93
N TYR A 235 -4.75 11.52 27.66
CA TYR A 235 -5.11 10.55 28.69
C TYR A 235 -3.93 9.71 29.18
N GLN A 236 -3.79 9.61 30.51
CA GLN A 236 -2.79 8.78 31.15
C GLN A 236 -3.04 7.28 30.91
N LYS A 237 -1.95 6.51 30.80
CA LYS A 237 -1.98 5.07 30.53
C LYS A 237 -1.16 4.31 31.56
N VAL A 238 -1.62 3.13 31.95
CA VAL A 238 -0.90 2.24 32.89
C VAL A 238 -0.20 1.14 32.10
N ASP A 239 1.08 0.90 32.39
CA ASP A 239 1.85 -0.24 31.87
C ASP A 239 1.96 -1.33 32.96
N PRO A 240 1.18 -2.42 32.86
CA PRO A 240 1.20 -3.49 33.85
C PRO A 240 2.53 -4.26 33.87
N ILE A 241 3.26 -4.32 32.76
CA ILE A 241 4.51 -5.10 32.67
C ILE A 241 5.56 -4.49 33.59
N ARG A 242 5.59 -3.16 33.74
CA ARG A 242 6.51 -2.46 34.64
C ARG A 242 6.20 -2.67 36.12
N LEU A 243 5.00 -3.14 36.47
CA LEU A 243 4.65 -3.49 37.84
C LEU A 243 5.24 -4.85 38.27
N ILE A 244 5.52 -5.75 37.32
CA ILE A 244 5.95 -7.13 37.61
C ILE A 244 7.24 -7.18 38.45
N PRO A 245 8.33 -6.45 38.13
CA PRO A 245 9.55 -6.47 38.94
C PRO A 245 9.34 -5.94 40.37
N VAL A 246 8.46 -4.95 40.53
CA VAL A 246 8.13 -4.38 41.85
C VAL A 246 7.32 -5.39 42.68
N LEU A 247 6.33 -6.04 42.07
CA LEU A 247 5.59 -7.12 42.72
C LEU A 247 6.52 -8.27 43.14
N TRP A 248 7.49 -8.63 42.30
CA TRP A 248 8.49 -9.64 42.62
C TRP A 248 9.35 -9.26 43.82
N GLY A 249 9.85 -8.01 43.86
CA GLY A 249 10.61 -7.48 44.99
C GLY A 249 9.82 -7.48 46.30
N ALA A 250 8.55 -7.06 46.24
CA ALA A 250 7.65 -7.04 47.40
C ALA A 250 7.34 -8.46 47.91
N LEU A 251 7.12 -9.42 47.01
CA LEU A 251 6.90 -10.82 47.37
C LEU A 251 8.14 -11.41 48.04
N ASN A 252 9.33 -11.14 47.52
CA ASN A 252 10.58 -11.59 48.12
C ASN A 252 10.73 -11.06 49.56
N GLU A 253 10.47 -9.77 49.77
CA GLU A 253 10.51 -9.19 51.13
C GLU A 253 9.43 -9.77 52.04
N ALA A 254 8.23 -10.06 51.52
CA ALA A 254 7.16 -10.71 52.27
C ALA A 254 7.60 -12.10 52.77
N ILE A 255 8.22 -12.89 51.88
CA ILE A 255 8.75 -14.23 52.21
C ILE A 255 9.80 -14.12 53.32
N THR A 256 10.78 -13.21 53.19
CA THR A 256 11.80 -13.01 54.23
C THR A 256 11.21 -12.64 55.59
N LYS A 257 10.17 -11.78 55.60
CA LYS A 257 9.47 -11.42 56.84
C LYS A 257 8.73 -12.61 57.45
N ILE A 258 8.09 -13.43 56.62
CA ILE A 258 7.39 -14.65 57.06
C ILE A 258 8.39 -15.63 57.69
N GLU A 259 9.50 -15.95 57.03
CA GLU A 259 10.54 -16.86 57.55
C GLU A 259 11.14 -16.36 58.88
N THR A 260 11.32 -15.04 59.00
CA THR A 260 11.77 -14.40 60.24
C THR A 260 10.73 -14.57 61.36
N LEU A 261 9.45 -14.40 61.05
CA LEU A 261 8.36 -14.58 62.02
C LEU A 261 8.23 -16.04 62.43
N GLU A 262 8.32 -16.99 61.50
CA GLU A 262 8.29 -18.44 61.78
C GLU A 262 9.41 -18.85 62.73
N THR A 263 10.64 -18.36 62.50
CA THR A 263 11.79 -18.62 63.39
C THR A 263 11.55 -18.07 64.81
N LYS A 264 10.97 -16.86 64.91
CA LYS A 264 10.63 -16.24 66.21
C LYS A 264 9.55 -17.02 66.93
N VAL A 265 8.50 -17.44 66.22
CA VAL A 265 7.43 -18.27 66.78
C VAL A 265 8.00 -19.59 67.29
N GLN A 266 8.84 -20.27 66.51
CA GLN A 266 9.48 -21.52 66.94
C GLN A 266 10.35 -21.32 68.21
N THR A 267 11.04 -20.19 68.32
CA THR A 267 11.82 -19.86 69.53
C THR A 267 10.91 -19.63 70.74
N LEU A 268 9.75 -18.99 70.55
CA LEU A 268 8.77 -18.75 71.60
C LEU A 268 8.05 -20.03 72.05
N GLU A 269 7.72 -20.93 71.11
CA GLU A 269 7.05 -22.21 71.41
C GLU A 269 7.96 -23.21 72.14
N ASN A 270 9.28 -23.08 71.98
CA ASN A 270 10.27 -23.93 72.64
C ASN A 270 10.75 -23.39 74.00
N ASN A 271 10.26 -22.24 74.45
CA ASN A 271 10.51 -21.66 75.78
C ASN A 271 9.32 -21.86 76.71
#